data_AF-A0A4Y9M356-F1
#
_entry.id   AF-A0A4Y9M356-F1
#
_cell.length_a   1.000
_cell.length_b   1.000
_cell.length_c   1.000
_cell.angle_alpha   90.00
_cell.angle_beta   90.00
_cell.angle_gamma   90.00
#
_symmetry.space_group_name_H-M   'P 1'
#
loop_
_entity.id
_entity.type
_entity.pdbx_description
1 polymer ?
#
loop_
_entity_poly.entity_id
_entity_poly.type
_entity_poly.pdbx_seq_one_letter_code
_entity_poly.pdbx_strand_id
1 'polypeptide(L)'
;MEQWEHLLVRVVPLPGGGGRQYVLSPMQSDLQANLHNVGPDHTVALLDELGEDGWELLSVDVASDTYWLKRPAQSDAGFTSL
;
A
#
# COMPACT_ATOMS: atom_id res chain seq x y z
N MET A 1 -17.30 -16.33 6.84
CA MET A 1 -16.20 -15.56 7.46
C MET A 1 -15.71 -14.61 6.38
N GLU A 2 -15.69 -13.31 6.66
CA GLU A 2 -15.13 -12.33 5.73
C GLU A 2 -13.62 -12.57 5.60
N GLN A 3 -13.13 -12.68 4.36
CA GLN A 3 -11.71 -12.80 4.09
C GLN A 3 -11.11 -11.39 4.07
N TRP A 4 -9.91 -11.24 4.63
CA TRP A 4 -9.22 -9.95 4.73
C TRP A 4 -7.87 -10.04 4.01
N GLU A 5 -7.62 -9.08 3.13
CA GLU A 5 -6.31 -8.86 2.53
C GLU A 5 -5.49 -7.95 3.43
N HIS A 6 -4.17 -8.18 3.45
CA HIS A 6 -3.23 -7.39 4.24
C HIS A 6 -2.14 -6.85 3.34
N LEU A 7 -1.76 -5.60 3.57
CA LEU A 7 -0.72 -4.90 2.82
C LEU A 7 0.26 -4.26 3.79
N LEU A 8 1.53 -4.50 3.54
CA LEU A 8 2.63 -3.87 4.24
C LEU A 8 3.32 -2.88 3.30
N VAL A 9 3.40 -1.62 3.70
CA VAL A 9 4.14 -0.57 2.99
C VAL A 9 5.35 -0.20 3.83
N ARG A 10 6.54 -0.29 3.25
CA ARG A 10 7.81 0.10 3.90
C ARG A 10 8.54 1.12 3.04
N VAL A 11 9.08 2.15 3.67
CA VAL A 11 10.00 3.06 2.99
C VAL A 11 11.42 2.56 3.20
N VAL A 12 12.12 2.22 2.12
CA VAL A 12 13.51 1.76 2.17
C VAL A 12 14.41 2.69 1.36
N PRO A 13 15.69 2.89 1.77
CA PRO A 13 16.64 3.63 0.97
C PRO A 13 16.90 2.93 -0.37
N LEU A 14 17.03 3.70 -1.45
CA LEU A 14 17.42 3.19 -2.75
C LEU A 14 18.88 2.71 -2.73
N PRO A 15 19.19 1.60 -3.41
CA PRO A 15 20.57 1.18 -3.61
C PRO A 15 21.30 2.25 -4.42
N GLY A 16 22.32 2.87 -3.82
CA GLY A 16 23.08 3.98 -4.42
C GLY A 16 22.87 5.34 -3.76
N GLY A 17 22.08 5.45 -2.69
CA GLY A 17 22.04 6.63 -1.81
C GLY A 17 21.33 7.87 -2.36
N GLY A 18 20.70 7.77 -3.53
CA GLY A 18 20.04 8.89 -4.20
C GLY A 18 18.58 9.15 -3.81
N GLY A 19 17.99 8.37 -2.89
CA GLY A 19 16.60 8.57 -2.48
C GLY A 19 16.01 7.40 -1.68
N ARG A 20 14.69 7.41 -1.53
CA ARG A 20 13.89 6.36 -0.88
C ARG A 20 12.88 5.79 -1.86
N GLN A 21 12.42 4.57 -1.60
CA GLN A 21 11.37 3.90 -2.37
C GLN A 21 10.37 3.20 -1.45
N TYR A 22 9.14 3.06 -1.92
CA TYR A 22 8.14 2.23 -1.26
C TYR A 22 8.31 0.77 -1.67
N VAL A 23 8.28 -0.12 -0.69
CA VAL A 23 8.22 -1.57 -0.88
C VAL A 23 6.89 -2.05 -0.33
N LEU A 24 6.07 -2.60 -1.23
CA LEU A 24 4.76 -3.13 -0.91
C LEU A 24 4.83 -4.66 -0.82
N SER A 25 4.17 -5.24 0.19
CA SER A 25 4.13 -6.68 0.40
C SER A 25 2.74 -7.12 0.88
N PRO A 26 1.97 -7.88 0.07
CA PRO A 26 2.31 -8.34 -1.28
C PRO A 26 2.39 -7.19 -2.29
N MET A 27 3.20 -7.36 -3.33
CA MET A 27 3.36 -6.36 -4.40
C MET A 27 2.02 -6.13 -5.11
N GLN A 28 1.58 -4.88 -5.16
CA GLN A 28 0.36 -4.47 -5.85
C GLN A 28 0.73 -4.04 -7.27
N SER A 29 0.17 -4.70 -8.29
CA SER A 29 0.50 -4.42 -9.70
C SER A 29 -0.18 -3.15 -10.23
N ASP A 30 -1.26 -2.73 -9.57
CA ASP A 30 -2.07 -1.56 -9.93
C ASP A 30 -1.45 -0.24 -9.45
N LEU A 31 -0.60 -0.29 -8.41
CA LEU A 31 0.14 0.86 -7.88
C LEU A 31 1.44 1.08 -8.68
N GLN A 32 1.27 1.41 -9.96
CA GLN A 32 2.37 1.52 -10.92
C GLN A 32 3.04 2.91 -10.99
N ALA A 33 2.47 3.93 -10.35
CA ALA A 33 2.98 5.30 -10.44
C ALA A 33 3.66 5.74 -9.14
N ASN A 34 4.96 6.00 -9.19
CA ASN A 34 5.73 6.76 -8.18
C ASN A 34 6.18 6.03 -6.90
N LEU A 35 6.61 4.77 -7.01
CA LEU A 35 7.32 4.07 -5.92
C LEU A 35 8.76 4.58 -5.68
N HIS A 36 9.24 5.55 -6.46
CA HIS A 36 10.62 6.04 -6.44
C HIS A 36 10.69 7.52 -6.05
N ASN A 37 11.78 7.91 -5.37
CA ASN A 37 12.06 9.28 -4.92
C ASN A 37 11.08 9.81 -3.87
N VAL A 38 10.84 8.95 -2.88
CA VAL A 38 9.82 9.11 -1.85
C VAL A 38 10.22 10.17 -0.81
N GLY A 39 9.26 11.05 -0.49
CA GLY A 39 9.33 12.07 0.56
C GLY A 39 8.10 12.01 1.47
N PRO A 40 8.09 12.70 2.62
CA PRO A 40 6.98 12.64 3.58
C PRO A 40 5.63 13.02 2.96
N ASP A 41 5.59 14.01 2.07
CA ASP A 41 4.37 14.41 1.35
C ASP A 41 3.84 13.31 0.41
N HIS A 42 4.73 12.47 -0.13
CA HIS A 42 4.35 11.34 -0.98
C HIS A 42 3.72 10.19 -0.18
N THR A 43 4.03 10.07 1.13
CA THR A 43 3.47 8.98 1.96
C THR A 43 2.01 9.22 2.24
N VAL A 44 1.64 10.46 2.52
CA VAL A 44 0.24 10.83 2.72
C VAL A 44 -0.54 10.56 1.42
N ALA A 45 -0.02 10.99 0.27
CA ALA A 45 -0.66 10.76 -1.03
C ALA A 45 -0.84 9.26 -1.35
N LEU A 46 0.16 8.43 -1.07
CA LEU A 46 0.06 6.97 -1.27
C LEU A 46 -1.00 6.34 -0.35
N LEU A 47 -1.04 6.76 0.93
CA LEU A 47 -2.02 6.23 1.87
C LEU A 47 -3.44 6.69 1.54
N ASP A 48 -3.61 7.89 1.01
CA ASP A 48 -4.90 8.39 0.53
C ASP A 48 -5.37 7.60 -0.70
N GLU A 49 -4.50 7.36 -1.69
CA GLU A 49 -4.80 6.52 -2.87
C GLU A 49 -5.19 5.09 -2.46
N LEU A 50 -4.44 4.50 -1.53
CA LEU A 50 -4.77 3.20 -0.94
C LEU A 50 -6.13 3.23 -0.24
N GLY A 51 -6.46 4.32 0.45
CA GLY A 51 -7.76 4.54 1.08
C GLY A 51 -8.91 4.59 0.07
N GLU A 52 -8.72 5.25 -1.08
CA GLU A 52 -9.69 5.25 -2.18
C GLU A 52 -9.90 3.84 -2.76
N ASP A 53 -8.86 3.01 -2.77
CA ASP A 53 -8.89 1.59 -3.15
C ASP A 53 -9.46 0.66 -2.05
N GLY A 54 -9.94 1.23 -0.94
CA GLY A 54 -10.58 0.51 0.16
C GLY A 54 -9.61 -0.10 1.17
N TRP A 55 -8.33 0.27 1.14
CA TRP A 55 -7.37 -0.10 2.17
C TRP A 55 -7.52 0.78 3.41
N GLU A 56 -7.72 0.13 4.55
CA GLU A 56 -7.78 0.75 5.87
C GLU A 56 -6.42 0.64 6.56
N LEU A 57 -5.89 1.78 7.02
CA LEU A 57 -4.68 1.81 7.84
C LEU A 57 -4.92 1.20 9.21
N LEU A 58 -4.16 0.16 9.54
CA LEU A 58 -4.23 -0.56 10.82
C LEU A 58 -3.23 -0.04 11.84
N SER A 59 -1.99 0.17 11.41
CA SER A 59 -0.88 0.50 12.31
C SER A 59 0.22 1.24 11.55
N VAL A 60 0.95 2.08 12.29
CA VAL A 60 2.08 2.86 11.79
C VAL A 60 3.24 2.72 12.76
N ASP A 61 4.41 2.36 12.23
CA ASP A 61 5.69 2.51 12.91
C ASP A 61 6.48 3.62 12.20
N VAL A 62 6.45 4.80 12.80
CA VAL A 62 7.11 6.01 12.28
C VAL A 62 8.64 5.88 12.38
N ALA A 63 9.17 5.11 13.34
CA ALA A 63 10.62 4.95 13.49
C ALA A 63 11.22 4.14 12.34
N SER A 64 10.43 3.23 11.77
CA SER A 64 10.83 2.35 10.67
C SER A 64 10.14 2.68 9.34
N ASP A 65 9.44 3.82 9.26
CA ASP A 65 8.62 4.22 8.10
C ASP A 65 7.78 3.04 7.54
N THR A 66 7.09 2.32 8.43
CA THR A 66 6.33 1.11 8.11
C THR A 66 4.84 1.28 8.40
N TYR A 67 3.99 0.89 7.46
CA TYR A 67 2.54 1.05 7.49
C TYR A 67 1.88 -0.29 7.20
N TRP A 68 0.96 -0.71 8.06
CA TRP A 68 0.15 -1.91 7.87
C TRP A 68 -1.26 -1.51 7.50
N LEU A 69 -1.78 -2.08 6.41
CA LEU A 69 -3.13 -1.85 5.94
C LEU A 69 -3.87 -3.17 5.78
N LYS A 70 -5.20 -3.10 5.81
CA LYS A 70 -6.09 -4.21 5.46
C LYS A 70 -7.19 -3.74 4.53
N ARG A 71 -7.78 -4.65 3.77
CA ARG A 71 -9.09 -4.42 3.14
C ARG A 71 -9.91 -5.70 3.17
N PRO A 72 -11.25 -5.62 3.08
CA PRO A 72 -12.05 -6.80 2.80
C PRO A 72 -11.56 -7.39 1.48
N ALA A 73 -11.25 -8.68 1.46
CA ALA A 73 -10.97 -9.35 0.20
C ALA A 73 -12.18 -9.15 -0.70
N GLN A 74 -11.97 -8.68 -1.93
CA GLN A 74 -13.04 -8.60 -2.91
C GLN A 74 -13.67 -9.99 -3.00
N SER A 75 -14.85 -10.14 -2.41
CA SER A 75 -15.67 -11.32 -2.64
C SER A 75 -16.05 -11.22 -4.10
N ASP A 76 -15.59 -12.14 -4.92
CA ASP A 76 -16.06 -12.35 -6.29
C ASP A 76 -17.56 -12.70 -6.22
N ALA A 77 -18.38 -11.67 -6.02
CA ALA A 77 -19.81 -11.72 -5.95
C ALA A 77 -20.32 -10.82 -7.07
N GLY A 78 -19.94 -11.13 -8.31
CA GLY A 78 -20.17 -10.17 -9.38
C GLY A 78 -19.86 -10.57 -10.81
N PHE A 79 -19.96 -11.84 -11.22
CA PHE A 79 -20.19 -12.13 -12.64
C PHE A 79 -20.97 -13.43 -12.89
N THR A 80 -22.24 -13.45 -12.47
CA THR A 80 -23.26 -14.22 -13.22
C THR A 80 -24.01 -13.22 -14.09
N SER A 81 -23.55 -13.04 -15.32
CA SER A 81 -24.39 -12.46 -16.36
C SER A 81 -25.36 -13.54 -16.83
N LEU A 82 -26.62 -13.11 -16.92
CA LEU A 82 -27.84 -13.83 -17.26
C LEU A 82 -27.80 -14.54 -18.62
#